data_AF-A0A3B8XUN5-F1
#
_entry.id   AF-A0A3B8XUN5-F1
#
_cell.length_a   1.000
_cell.length_b   1.000
_cell.length_c   1.000
_cell.angle_alpha   90.00
_cell.angle_beta   90.00
_cell.angle_gamma   90.00
#
_symmetry.space_group_name_H-M   'P 1'
#
loop_
_entity.id
_entity.type
_entity.pdbx_description
1 polymer ?
#
loop_
_entity_poly.entity_id
_entity_poly.type
_entity_poly.pdbx_seq_one_letter_code
_entity_poly.pdbx_strand_id
1 'polypeptide(L)'
;RPIANLRIATSESWRDKNTGERREKTEWHRVVVFNEGLCKVIEQYLKKGAKVYIEGALQTRKWTDQSGQERYSTEVVLQGFNSTLTMLDGRSGGGSSGGGDYGGSDDFGGGGGGGSSRGSFSQDLDDEIPF
;
A
#
# COMPACT_ATOMS: atom_id res chain seq x y z
N ARG A 1 8.64 6.72 -27.18
CA ARG A 1 8.52 7.05 -25.74
C ARG A 1 8.37 5.73 -24.99
N PRO A 2 9.23 5.41 -24.01
CA PRO A 2 9.13 4.17 -23.26
C PRO A 2 7.83 4.13 -22.46
N ILE A 3 7.20 2.96 -22.37
CA ILE A 3 6.00 2.71 -21.58
C ILE A 3 6.28 1.49 -20.70
N ALA A 4 6.01 1.60 -19.41
CA ALA A 4 6.10 0.45 -18.49
C ALA A 4 4.70 0.03 -18.03
N ASN A 5 4.43 -1.27 -18.07
CA ASN A 5 3.21 -1.88 -17.56
C ASN A 5 3.55 -2.74 -16.35
N LEU A 6 2.97 -2.43 -15.20
CA LEU A 6 3.19 -3.16 -13.95
C LEU A 6 1.90 -3.81 -13.46
N ARG A 7 2.05 -4.93 -12.77
CA ARG A 7 0.97 -5.63 -12.07
C ARG A 7 1.34 -5.70 -10.59
N ILE A 8 0.57 -5.01 -9.75
CA ILE A 8 0.87 -4.89 -8.32
C ILE A 8 -0.18 -5.62 -7.51
N ALA A 9 0.27 -6.45 -6.58
CA ALA A 9 -0.58 -7.10 -5.60
C ALA A 9 -0.65 -6.27 -4.32
N THR A 10 -1.84 -6.12 -3.76
CA THR A 10 -2.03 -5.67 -2.37
C THR A 10 -2.86 -6.74 -1.66
N SER A 11 -2.48 -7.08 -0.44
CA SER A 11 -3.10 -8.18 0.29
C SER A 11 -3.58 -7.72 1.67
N GLU A 12 -4.78 -8.15 2.04
CA GLU A 12 -5.38 -7.91 3.34
C GLU A 12 -5.60 -9.26 4.03
N SER A 13 -5.24 -9.36 5.31
CA SER A 13 -5.47 -10.54 6.16
C SER A 13 -6.39 -10.17 7.32
N TRP A 14 -7.45 -10.94 7.54
CA TRP A 14 -8.38 -10.74 8.66
C TRP A 14 -8.85 -12.07 9.25
N ARG A 15 -9.47 -12.02 10.43
CA ARG A 15 -10.12 -13.18 11.05
C ARG A 15 -11.62 -13.10 10.76
N ASP A 16 -12.18 -14.15 10.17
CA ASP A 16 -13.62 -14.25 9.94
C ASP A 16 -14.36 -14.31 11.28
N LYS A 17 -15.37 -13.46 11.45
CA LYS A 17 -16.10 -13.33 12.73
C LYS A 17 -17.02 -14.51 13.00
N ASN A 18 -17.48 -15.22 11.96
CA ASN A 18 -18.43 -16.33 12.11
C ASN A 18 -17.68 -17.65 12.31
N THR A 19 -16.61 -17.89 11.57
CA THR A 19 -15.86 -19.16 11.63
C THR A 19 -14.62 -19.09 12.52
N GLY A 20 -14.13 -17.89 12.83
CA GLY A 20 -12.89 -17.69 13.59
C GLY A 20 -11.62 -18.01 12.81
N GLU A 21 -11.72 -18.37 11.52
CA GLU A 21 -10.59 -18.70 10.65
C GLU A 21 -9.88 -17.45 10.13
N ARG A 22 -8.58 -17.57 9.86
CA ARG A 22 -7.82 -16.51 9.18
C ARG A 22 -8.09 -16.57 7.68
N ARG A 23 -8.48 -15.43 7.09
CA ARG A 23 -8.71 -15.23 5.66
C ARG A 23 -7.71 -14.22 5.10
N GLU A 24 -7.42 -14.36 3.82
CA GLU A 24 -6.57 -13.46 3.05
C GLU A 24 -7.24 -13.14 1.72
N LYS A 25 -7.16 -11.88 1.29
CA LYS A 25 -7.63 -11.41 -0.02
C LYS A 25 -6.52 -10.62 -0.68
N THR A 26 -6.17 -11.01 -1.90
CA THR A 26 -5.19 -10.30 -2.72
C THR A 26 -5.89 -9.63 -3.90
N GLU A 27 -5.71 -8.33 -4.03
CA GLU A 27 -6.17 -7.52 -5.15
C GLU A 27 -5.01 -7.19 -6.09
N TRP A 28 -5.30 -7.21 -7.39
CA TRP A 28 -4.29 -6.98 -8.41
C TRP A 28 -4.60 -5.71 -9.22
N HIS A 29 -3.69 -4.75 -9.15
CA HIS A 29 -3.77 -3.44 -9.75
C HIS A 29 -3.01 -3.41 -11.07
N ARG A 30 -3.61 -2.86 -12.13
CA ARG A 30 -2.90 -2.57 -13.39
C ARG A 30 -2.35 -1.16 -13.30
N VAL A 31 -1.05 -1.00 -13.52
CA VAL A 31 -0.39 0.31 -13.49
C VAL A 31 0.30 0.54 -14.83
N VAL A 32 0.03 1.69 -15.44
CA VAL A 32 0.62 2.09 -16.73
C VAL A 32 1.41 3.37 -16.53
N VAL A 33 2.69 3.34 -16.88
CA VAL A 33 3.61 4.46 -16.67
C VAL A 33 4.04 5.02 -18.01
N PHE A 34 3.68 6.28 -18.24
CA PHE A 34 4.05 7.06 -19.43
C PHE A 34 5.15 8.09 -19.12
N ASN A 35 5.37 8.42 -17.85
CA ASN A 35 6.43 9.34 -17.43
C ASN A 35 7.81 8.72 -17.75
N GLU A 36 8.56 9.38 -18.63
CA GLU A 36 9.83 8.84 -19.14
C GLU A 36 10.89 8.67 -18.06
N GLY A 37 10.93 9.56 -17.06
CA GLY A 37 11.86 9.46 -15.93
C GLY A 37 11.56 8.22 -15.08
N LEU A 38 10.29 7.99 -14.78
CA LEU A 38 9.85 6.83 -14.01
C LEU A 38 10.05 5.52 -14.78
N CYS A 39 9.84 5.51 -16.10
CA CYS A 39 10.13 4.34 -16.94
C CYS A 39 11.60 3.91 -16.82
N LYS A 40 12.55 4.86 -16.85
CA LYS A 40 13.99 4.57 -16.67
C LYS A 40 14.29 4.02 -15.28
N VAL A 41 13.68 4.57 -14.24
CA VAL A 41 13.81 4.07 -12.86
C VAL A 41 13.30 2.63 -12.76
N ILE A 42 12.15 2.35 -13.35
CA ILE A 42 11.56 1.00 -13.36
C ILE A 42 12.51 0.01 -14.07
N GLU A 43 12.99 0.36 -15.26
CA GLU A 43 13.90 -0.48 -16.04
C GLU A 43 15.20 -0.79 -15.30
N GLN A 44 15.77 0.19 -14.61
CA GLN A 44 17.07 0.04 -13.95
C GLN A 44 16.99 -0.68 -12.59
N TYR A 45 15.92 -0.45 -11.83
CA TYR A 45 15.89 -0.82 -10.41
C TYR A 45 14.76 -1.76 -10.03
N LEU A 46 13.65 -1.79 -10.77
CA LEU A 46 12.51 -2.60 -10.39
C LEU A 46 12.70 -4.07 -10.77
N LYS A 47 12.43 -4.97 -9.83
CA LYS A 47 12.42 -6.42 -10.05
C LYS A 47 11.11 -7.02 -9.54
N LYS A 48 10.80 -8.24 -9.98
CA LYS A 48 9.65 -9.00 -9.46
C LYS A 48 9.78 -9.14 -7.94
N GLY A 49 8.69 -8.86 -7.23
CA GLY A 49 8.66 -8.90 -5.76
C GLY A 49 9.10 -7.60 -5.08
N ALA A 50 9.56 -6.60 -5.85
CA ALA A 50 9.92 -5.32 -5.28
C ALA A 50 8.70 -4.63 -4.67
N LYS A 51 8.87 -4.05 -3.48
CA LYS A 51 7.83 -3.25 -2.83
C LYS A 51 7.95 -1.81 -3.27
N VAL A 52 6.82 -1.23 -3.68
CA VAL A 52 6.76 0.14 -4.19
C VAL A 52 5.57 0.88 -3.62
N TYR A 53 5.75 2.19 -3.46
CA TYR A 53 4.67 3.16 -3.38
C TYR A 53 4.45 3.76 -4.77
N ILE A 54 3.18 3.88 -5.16
CA ILE A 54 2.78 4.44 -6.45
C ILE A 54 1.64 5.43 -6.24
N GLU A 55 1.76 6.60 -6.87
CA GLU A 55 0.70 7.59 -6.98
C GLU A 55 0.48 7.95 -8.45
N GLY A 56 -0.78 7.96 -8.87
CA GLY A 56 -1.20 8.30 -10.23
C GLY A 56 -2.71 8.49 -10.29
N ALA A 57 -3.24 8.66 -11.51
CA ALA A 57 -4.67 8.87 -11.72
C ALA A 57 -5.38 7.56 -12.12
N LEU A 58 -6.57 7.31 -11.59
CA LEU A 58 -7.41 6.23 -12.11
C LEU A 58 -7.96 6.63 -13.48
N GLN A 59 -7.79 5.74 -14.46
CA GLN A 59 -8.40 5.87 -15.78
C GLN A 59 -9.12 4.59 -16.15
N THR A 60 -10.37 4.72 -16.59
CA THR A 60 -11.14 3.60 -17.12
C THR A 60 -11.25 3.76 -18.62
N ARG A 61 -10.71 2.79 -19.36
CA ARG A 61 -10.82 2.74 -20.82
C ARG A 61 -11.81 1.68 -21.27
N LYS A 62 -12.51 1.99 -22.36
CA LYS A 62 -13.38 1.07 -23.08
C LYS A 62 -12.60 0.43 -24.22
N TRP A 63 -12.76 -0.87 -24.42
CA TRP A 63 -12.18 -1.60 -25.54
C TRP A 63 -13.11 -2.73 -25.98
N THR A 64 -12.99 -3.15 -27.23
CA THR A 64 -13.79 -4.25 -27.79
C THR A 64 -12.95 -5.51 -27.82
N ASP A 65 -13.48 -6.60 -27.29
CA ASP A 65 -12.80 -7.89 -27.33
C ASP A 65 -12.96 -8.62 -28.67
N GLN A 66 -12.32 -9.78 -28.81
CA GLN A 66 -12.35 -10.57 -30.04
C GLN A 66 -13.76 -11.07 -30.41
N SER A 67 -14.68 -11.12 -29.44
CA SER A 67 -16.08 -11.52 -29.66
C SER A 67 -16.99 -10.33 -30.03
N GLY A 68 -16.42 -9.11 -30.13
CA GLY A 68 -17.17 -7.90 -30.42
C GLY A 68 -17.84 -7.29 -29.18
N GLN A 69 -17.60 -7.83 -27.98
CA GLN A 69 -18.19 -7.31 -26.75
C GLN A 69 -17.40 -6.12 -26.21
N GLU A 70 -18.13 -5.13 -25.69
CA GLU A 70 -17.53 -3.97 -25.04
C GLU A 70 -17.08 -4.32 -23.62
N ARG A 71 -15.84 -3.97 -23.29
CA ARG A 71 -15.21 -4.22 -22.00
C ARG A 71 -14.63 -2.94 -21.43
N TYR A 72 -14.63 -2.84 -20.11
CA TYR A 72 -14.04 -1.73 -19.38
C TYR A 72 -12.84 -2.23 -18.58
N SER A 73 -11.80 -1.40 -18.49
CA SER A 73 -10.63 -1.71 -17.67
C SER A 73 -10.15 -0.45 -16.99
N THR A 74 -10.09 -0.51 -15.66
CA THR A 74 -9.58 0.57 -14.82
C THR A 74 -8.10 0.31 -14.53
N GLU A 75 -7.28 1.34 -14.75
CA GLU A 75 -5.83 1.30 -14.66
C GLU A 75 -5.37 2.52 -13.83
N VAL A 76 -4.30 2.37 -13.06
CA VAL A 76 -3.61 3.50 -12.42
C VAL A 76 -2.58 4.03 -13.41
N VAL A 77 -2.73 5.28 -13.83
CA VAL A 77 -1.94 5.89 -14.90
C VAL A 77 -1.00 6.96 -14.34
N LEU A 78 0.30 6.78 -14.59
CA LEU A 78 1.34 7.71 -14.19
C LEU A 78 1.75 8.54 -15.41
N GLN A 79 1.14 9.71 -15.52
CA GLN A 79 1.38 10.70 -16.57
C GLN A 79 1.60 12.09 -15.97
N GLY A 80 2.45 12.90 -16.60
CA GLY A 80 2.70 14.28 -16.17
C GLY A 80 3.39 14.39 -14.81
N PHE A 81 3.21 15.54 -14.15
CA PHE A 81 3.91 15.90 -12.92
C PHE A 81 3.32 15.29 -11.65
N ASN A 82 2.03 14.91 -11.66
CA ASN A 82 1.34 14.32 -10.50
C ASN A 82 1.53 12.78 -10.48
N SER A 83 2.76 12.31 -10.72
CA SER A 83 3.07 10.88 -10.75
C SER A 83 4.30 10.58 -9.90
N THR A 84 4.15 9.62 -9.00
CA THR A 84 5.19 9.25 -8.05
C THR A 84 5.39 7.74 -8.06
N LEU A 85 6.65 7.31 -8.09
CA LEU A 85 7.04 5.94 -7.78
C LEU A 85 8.21 5.98 -6.82
N THR A 86 8.04 5.33 -5.67
CA THR A 86 9.10 5.21 -4.66
C THR A 86 9.32 3.74 -4.37
N MET A 87 10.57 3.28 -4.49
CA MET A 87 10.95 1.95 -4.06
C MET A 87 11.00 1.92 -2.53
N LEU A 88 10.32 0.94 -1.94
CA LEU A 88 10.21 0.78 -0.49
C LEU A 88 11.15 -0.30 0.04
N ASP A 89 11.76 -1.09 -0.84
CA ASP A 89 12.82 -2.00 -0.43
C ASP A 89 14.06 -1.18 -0.05
N GLY A 90 14.58 -1.44 1.14
CA GLY A 90 15.88 -0.91 1.54
C GLY A 90 16.94 -1.36 0.54
N ARG A 91 18.00 -0.57 0.34
CA ARG A 91 19.19 -1.02 -0.40
C ARG A 91 19.61 -2.36 0.20
N SER A 92 19.43 -3.45 -0.54
CA SER A 92 20.01 -4.74 -0.23
C SER A 92 21.54 -4.56 -0.22
N GLY A 93 22.07 -4.14 0.92
CA GLY A 93 23.47 -3.84 1.14
C GLY A 93 23.89 -4.42 2.47
N GLY A 94 24.56 -5.58 2.41
CA GLY A 94 25.46 -6.08 3.44
C GLY A 94 24.78 -6.70 4.65
N GLY A 95 25.03 -7.98 4.90
CA GLY A 95 24.54 -8.68 6.08
C GLY A 95 24.96 -7.99 7.39
N SER A 96 24.05 -7.99 8.35
CA SER A 96 24.42 -7.86 9.76
C SER A 96 24.10 -9.20 10.43
N SER A 97 25.12 -10.06 10.43
CA SER A 97 25.25 -11.12 11.42
C SER A 97 25.81 -10.45 12.68
N GLY A 98 25.03 -10.45 13.76
CA GLY A 98 25.40 -9.96 15.08
C GLY A 98 24.13 -10.06 15.93
N GLY A 99 23.92 -11.08 16.76
CA GLY A 99 24.87 -11.63 17.72
C GLY A 99 24.88 -10.72 18.93
N GLY A 100 24.04 -10.99 19.94
CA GLY A 100 23.95 -10.18 21.14
C GLY A 100 22.70 -10.47 21.99
N ASP A 101 22.72 -11.63 22.64
CA ASP A 101 21.95 -11.95 23.86
C ASP A 101 22.29 -10.96 24.98
N TYR A 102 21.30 -10.28 25.56
CA TYR A 102 21.35 -9.85 26.96
C TYR A 102 19.93 -9.85 27.54
N GLY A 103 19.66 -10.80 28.44
CA GLY A 103 18.53 -10.77 29.34
C GLY A 103 18.63 -9.64 30.37
N GLY A 104 17.48 -9.28 30.92
CA GLY A 104 17.36 -8.36 32.05
C GLY A 104 15.90 -8.31 32.49
N SER A 105 15.58 -9.11 33.51
CA SER A 105 14.36 -9.04 34.31
C SER A 105 14.37 -7.81 35.22
N ASP A 106 13.31 -7.68 36.01
CA ASP A 106 13.10 -6.83 37.20
C ASP A 106 12.15 -5.64 36.91
N ASP A 107 10.85 -5.72 37.18
CA ASP A 107 10.10 -5.73 38.48
C ASP A 107 9.95 -4.31 39.09
N PHE A 108 8.98 -4.14 40.00
CA PHE A 108 8.42 -2.91 40.61
C PHE A 108 7.40 -2.14 39.75
N GLY A 109 6.14 -1.89 40.13
CA GLY A 109 5.46 -1.98 41.42
C GLY A 109 4.63 -0.71 41.67
N GLY A 110 3.31 -0.85 41.89
CA GLY A 110 2.54 0.08 42.73
C GLY A 110 1.71 1.20 42.07
N GLY A 111 0.38 1.04 42.14
CA GLY A 111 -0.48 1.95 42.92
C GLY A 111 -1.11 3.19 42.27
N GLY A 112 -2.44 3.14 42.12
CA GLY A 112 -3.32 4.17 42.71
C GLY A 112 -3.87 5.30 41.82
N GLY A 113 -5.18 5.27 41.60
CA GLY A 113 -6.05 6.40 41.96
C GLY A 113 -6.46 7.42 40.89
N GLY A 114 -7.71 7.29 40.42
CA GLY A 114 -8.70 8.39 40.40
C GLY A 114 -8.64 9.42 39.27
N GLY A 115 -9.81 9.70 38.67
CA GLY A 115 -10.01 10.95 37.91
C GLY A 115 -10.89 10.83 36.68
N SER A 116 -12.18 10.61 36.88
CA SER A 116 -13.23 10.81 35.88
C SER A 116 -13.31 12.28 35.43
N SER A 117 -13.10 12.51 34.12
CA SER A 117 -13.68 13.64 33.39
C SER A 117 -13.94 13.21 31.95
N ARG A 118 -15.18 12.76 31.72
CA ARG A 118 -15.74 12.56 30.38
C ARG A 118 -15.91 13.94 29.74
N GLY A 119 -14.92 14.36 28.97
CA GLY A 119 -15.08 15.42 27.98
C GLY A 119 -15.84 14.86 26.78
N SER A 120 -17.05 15.35 26.58
CA SER A 120 -17.86 15.11 25.39
C SER A 120 -17.27 15.92 24.24
N PHE A 121 -16.46 15.29 23.40
CA PHE A 121 -15.88 15.89 22.19
C PHE A 121 -16.26 15.13 20.90
N SER A 122 -17.26 14.23 20.97
CA SER A 122 -17.48 13.22 19.93
C SER A 122 -18.82 13.34 19.19
N GLN A 123 -19.39 14.54 19.08
CA GLN A 123 -20.66 14.72 18.34
C GLN A 123 -20.63 15.80 17.25
N ASP A 124 -19.64 16.69 17.25
CA ASP A 124 -19.56 17.79 16.27
C ASP A 124 -18.44 17.59 15.21
N LEU A 125 -17.69 16.48 15.26
CA LEU A 125 -16.59 16.18 14.33
C LEU A 125 -16.93 15.17 13.23
N ASP A 126 -18.13 14.56 13.29
CA ASP A 126 -18.57 13.56 12.30
C ASP A 126 -19.29 14.18 11.09
N ASP A 127 -19.77 15.41 11.18
CA ASP A 127 -20.71 15.99 10.20
C ASP A 127 -20.06 16.90 9.13
N GLU A 128 -18.75 17.15 9.17
CA GLU A 128 -18.11 18.10 8.25
C GLU A 128 -16.71 17.68 7.78
N ILE A 129 -16.57 16.43 7.32
CA ILE A 129 -15.42 16.04 6.50
C ILE A 129 -15.80 16.26 5.02
N PRO A 130 -15.41 17.39 4.38
CA PRO A 130 -15.59 17.54 2.95
C PRO A 130 -14.70 16.55 2.19
N PHE A 131 -15.24 16.00 1.10
CA PHE A 131 -14.51 15.18 0.14
C PHE A 131 -13.48 15.99 -0.65
#